data_AF-A0A9D6YCG8-F1
#
_entry.id   AF-A0A9D6YCG8-F1
#
_cell.length_a   1.000
_cell.length_b   1.000
_cell.length_c   1.000
_cell.angle_alpha   90.00
_cell.angle_beta   90.00
_cell.angle_gamma   90.00
#
_symmetry.space_group_name_H-M   'P 1'
#
loop_
_entity.id
_entity.type
_entity.pdbx_description
1 polymer ?
#
loop_
_entity_poly.entity_id
_entity_poly.type
_entity_poly.pdbx_seq_one_letter_code
_entity_poly.pdbx_strand_id
1 'polypeptide(L)'
;MPAPKSGFSGLFYHMHSAASLEKWDFNPDGTFLHTWVGGGAGASSRMSERGTFRLEGGELVLQVNKVVGAFVASTGSKQSTLGAGTEISAETRHMKITLRGDKGGGGIVLDGVEFKVRSWQ
;
A
#
# COMPACT_ATOMS: atom_id res chain seq x y z
N MET A 1 15.82 -10.83 -15.94
CA MET A 1 15.46 -9.74 -16.88
C MET A 1 14.84 -8.62 -16.07
N PRO A 2 15.21 -7.33 -16.26
CA PRO A 2 14.52 -6.23 -15.60
C PRO A 2 13.06 -6.19 -16.08
N ALA A 3 12.12 -5.93 -15.16
CA ALA A 3 10.72 -5.79 -15.50
C ALA A 3 10.55 -4.64 -16.51
N PRO A 4 9.71 -4.79 -17.55
CA PRO A 4 9.43 -3.69 -18.47
C PRO A 4 8.91 -2.49 -17.68
N LYS A 5 9.39 -1.28 -18.01
CA LYS A 5 8.91 -0.02 -17.42
C LYS A 5 7.39 0.01 -17.58
N SER A 6 6.66 -0.10 -16.46
CA SER A 6 5.21 -0.29 -16.43
C SER A 6 4.41 0.89 -17.02
N GLY A 7 5.06 2.01 -17.34
CA GLY A 7 4.43 3.24 -17.81
C GLY A 7 3.53 3.94 -16.78
N PHE A 8 3.31 3.29 -15.63
CA PHE A 8 2.46 3.68 -14.52
C PHE A 8 3.31 3.74 -13.24
N SER A 9 3.28 4.89 -12.57
CA SER A 9 3.98 5.14 -11.31
C SER A 9 3.26 6.24 -10.56
N GLY A 10 3.33 6.23 -9.24
CA GLY A 10 2.74 7.29 -8.44
C GLY A 10 2.55 6.90 -6.98
N LEU A 11 2.25 7.93 -6.20
CA LEU A 11 1.94 7.81 -4.79
C LEU A 11 0.45 8.08 -4.57
N PHE A 12 -0.25 7.07 -4.09
CA PHE A 12 -1.70 7.06 -3.93
C PHE A 12 -2.09 6.79 -2.48
N TYR A 13 -3.15 7.42 -2.00
CA TYR A 13 -3.61 7.26 -0.62
C TYR A 13 -5.13 7.22 -0.51
N HIS A 14 -5.61 6.50 0.50
CA HIS A 14 -7.00 6.43 0.91
C HIS A 14 -7.10 6.49 2.43
N MET A 15 -8.00 7.33 2.94
CA MET A 15 -8.31 7.41 4.37
C MET A 15 -9.58 6.60 4.63
N HIS A 16 -9.46 5.45 5.29
CA HIS A 16 -10.61 4.59 5.65
C HIS A 16 -11.39 5.16 6.83
N SER A 17 -10.72 5.88 7.72
CA SER A 17 -11.30 6.60 8.86
C SER A 17 -10.39 7.77 9.25
N ALA A 18 -10.76 8.55 10.26
CA ALA A 18 -9.86 9.59 10.80
C ALA A 18 -8.53 9.03 11.37
N ALA A 19 -8.47 7.73 11.67
CA ALA A 19 -7.32 7.08 12.28
C ALA A 19 -6.68 5.98 11.41
N SER A 20 -7.23 5.70 10.23
CA SER A 20 -6.74 4.65 9.33
C SER A 20 -6.40 5.18 7.95
N LEU A 21 -5.17 4.91 7.50
CA LEU A 21 -4.59 5.35 6.24
C LEU A 21 -4.05 4.15 5.47
N GLU A 22 -4.35 4.12 4.18
CA GLU A 22 -3.74 3.22 3.23
C GLU A 22 -2.95 4.00 2.19
N LYS A 23 -1.74 3.54 1.88
CA LYS A 23 -0.83 4.16 0.92
C LYS A 23 -0.28 3.12 -0.05
N TRP A 24 -0.30 3.45 -1.33
CA TRP A 24 0.37 2.71 -2.40
C TRP A 24 1.43 3.58 -3.07
N ASP A 25 2.65 3.07 -3.17
CA ASP A 25 3.79 3.70 -3.83
C ASP A 25 4.23 2.80 -4.98
N PHE A 26 4.01 3.23 -6.22
CA PHE A 26 4.39 2.49 -7.42
C PHE A 26 5.56 3.21 -8.10
N ASN A 27 6.73 2.57 -8.13
CA ASN A 27 7.94 3.15 -8.71
C ASN A 27 8.04 2.86 -10.21
N PRO A 28 8.69 3.74 -11.00
CA PRO A 28 8.89 3.53 -12.44
C PRO A 28 9.71 2.28 -12.81
N ASP A 29 10.44 1.69 -11.86
CA ASP A 29 11.23 0.47 -12.04
C ASP A 29 10.40 -0.82 -11.88
N GLY A 30 9.10 -0.69 -11.65
CA GLY A 30 8.19 -1.82 -11.44
C GLY A 30 8.21 -2.36 -10.01
N THR A 31 8.78 -1.66 -9.04
CA THR A 31 8.68 -2.00 -7.61
C THR A 31 7.54 -1.26 -6.94
N PHE A 32 6.95 -1.85 -5.90
CA PHE A 32 5.93 -1.17 -5.09
C PHE A 32 6.22 -1.25 -3.60
N LEU A 33 5.67 -0.28 -2.86
CA LEU A 33 5.52 -0.29 -1.42
C LEU A 33 4.07 0.04 -1.06
N HIS A 34 3.38 -0.91 -0.46
CA HIS A 34 2.10 -0.66 0.19
C HIS A 34 2.30 -0.49 1.68
N THR A 35 1.52 0.42 2.26
CA THR A 35 1.54 0.68 3.70
C THR A 35 0.11 0.84 4.19
N TRP A 36 -0.25 0.04 5.17
CA TRP A 36 -1.45 0.22 5.97
C TRP A 36 -1.07 0.78 7.34
N VAL A 37 -1.76 1.82 7.78
CA VAL A 37 -1.69 2.33 9.15
C VAL A 37 -3.10 2.30 9.71
N GLY A 38 -3.30 1.55 10.79
CA GLY A 38 -4.56 1.50 11.52
C GLY A 38 -4.37 2.08 12.91
N GLY A 39 -5.22 3.01 13.32
CA GLY A 39 -5.26 3.56 14.67
C GLY A 39 -6.65 3.45 15.28
N GLY A 40 -6.73 3.25 16.58
CA GLY A 40 -8.00 3.23 17.31
C GLY A 40 -7.89 2.64 18.71
N ALA A 41 -8.79 3.05 19.61
CA ALA A 41 -8.97 2.47 20.95
C ALA A 41 -7.67 2.22 21.77
N GLY A 42 -6.71 3.17 21.73
CA GLY A 42 -5.45 3.05 22.47
C GLY A 42 -4.41 2.13 21.84
N ALA A 43 -4.61 1.71 20.59
CA ALA A 43 -3.65 0.96 19.80
C ALA A 43 -3.40 1.63 18.44
N SER A 44 -2.20 1.40 17.90
CA SER A 44 -1.79 1.79 16.56
C SER A 44 -0.98 0.66 15.96
N SER A 45 -1.28 0.30 14.71
CA SER A 45 -0.56 -0.70 13.95
C SER A 45 -0.14 -0.14 12.60
N ARG A 46 0.99 -0.62 12.11
CA ARG A 46 1.48 -0.34 10.77
C ARG A 46 1.90 -1.65 10.14
N MET A 47 1.37 -1.92 8.95
CA MET A 47 1.83 -2.98 8.07
C MET A 47 2.43 -2.33 6.83
N SER A 48 3.45 -2.95 6.28
CA SER A 48 4.00 -2.57 4.98
C SER A 48 4.39 -3.81 4.22
N GLU A 49 4.09 -3.82 2.94
CA GLU A 49 4.46 -4.90 2.03
C GLU A 49 5.11 -4.31 0.79
N ARG A 50 6.08 -5.05 0.24
CA ARG A 50 6.84 -4.60 -0.92
C ARG A 50 7.12 -5.74 -1.87
N GLY A 51 7.30 -5.39 -3.12
CA GLY A 51 7.50 -6.36 -4.17
C GLY A 51 7.65 -5.71 -5.53
N THR A 52 7.32 -6.47 -6.56
CA THR A 52 7.25 -5.99 -7.95
C THR A 52 5.81 -5.97 -8.43
N PHE A 53 5.52 -5.10 -9.40
CA PHE A 53 4.22 -4.99 -10.01
C PHE A 53 4.32 -4.89 -11.53
N ARG A 54 3.24 -5.29 -12.20
CA ARG A 54 3.01 -5.03 -13.62
C ARG A 54 1.53 -4.75 -13.87
N LEU A 55 1.26 -4.04 -14.94
CA LEU A 55 -0.11 -3.67 -15.34
C LEU A 55 -0.48 -4.43 -16.62
N GLU A 56 -1.57 -5.18 -16.58
CA GLU A 56 -2.04 -6.06 -17.66
C GLU A 56 -3.52 -5.83 -17.91
N GLY A 57 -3.87 -5.19 -19.01
CA GLY A 57 -5.27 -5.13 -19.46
C GLY A 57 -6.27 -4.55 -18.44
N GLY A 58 -5.83 -3.67 -17.53
CA GLY A 58 -6.68 -3.14 -16.45
C GLY A 58 -6.60 -3.91 -15.13
N GLU A 59 -5.70 -4.88 -15.03
CA GLU A 59 -5.30 -5.51 -13.78
C GLU A 59 -3.91 -5.06 -13.34
N LEU A 60 -3.76 -4.93 -12.04
CA LEU A 60 -2.50 -4.75 -11.35
C LEU A 60 -2.10 -6.10 -10.76
N VAL A 61 -1.00 -6.66 -11.26
CA VAL A 61 -0.45 -7.92 -10.78
C VAL A 61 0.74 -7.60 -9.87
N LEU A 62 0.62 -7.97 -8.61
CA LEU A 62 1.61 -7.77 -7.55
C LEU A 62 2.30 -9.08 -7.23
N GLN A 63 3.63 -9.08 -7.22
CA GLN A 63 4.42 -10.16 -6.64
C GLN A 63 5.02 -9.66 -5.33
N VAL A 64 4.46 -10.11 -4.21
CA VAL A 64 4.86 -9.69 -2.87
C VAL A 64 6.10 -10.48 -2.47
N ASN A 65 7.15 -9.78 -2.05
CA ASN A 65 8.41 -10.39 -1.64
C ASN A 65 8.61 -10.32 -0.12
N LYS A 66 8.06 -9.29 0.53
CA LYS A 66 8.26 -9.06 1.96
C LYS A 66 7.09 -8.32 2.57
N VAL A 67 6.68 -8.76 3.75
CA VAL A 67 5.71 -8.10 4.62
C VAL A 67 6.39 -7.78 5.95
N VAL A 68 6.14 -6.59 6.49
CA VAL A 68 6.64 -6.12 7.78
C VAL A 68 5.47 -5.50 8.53
N GLY A 69 5.28 -5.91 9.78
CA GLY A 69 4.23 -5.38 10.66
C GLY A 69 4.82 -4.90 11.97
N ALA A 70 4.23 -3.87 12.55
CA ALA A 70 4.50 -3.42 13.91
C ALA A 70 3.22 -2.88 14.54
N PHE A 71 3.13 -2.98 15.87
CA PHE A 71 2.03 -2.39 16.63
C PHE A 71 2.50 -1.84 17.98
N VAL A 72 1.69 -0.91 18.49
CA VAL A 72 1.76 -0.35 19.84
C VAL A 72 0.36 -0.43 20.42
N ALA A 73 0.20 -0.99 21.61
CA ALA A 73 -1.09 -1.08 22.29
C ALA A 73 -0.95 -0.68 23.77
N SER A 74 -1.93 0.08 24.29
CA SER A 74 -2.02 0.36 25.72
C SER A 74 -2.63 -0.82 26.46
N THR A 75 -2.00 -1.26 27.55
CA THR A 75 -2.50 -2.37 28.39
C THR A 75 -3.21 -1.90 29.66
N GLY A 76 -3.49 -0.59 29.78
CA GLY A 76 -3.85 0.04 31.04
C GLY A 76 -2.65 0.09 32.00
N SER A 77 -2.59 1.10 32.87
CA SER A 77 -1.46 1.41 33.78
C SER A 77 -0.19 2.00 33.14
N LYS A 78 -0.26 3.15 32.44
CA LYS A 78 0.92 3.89 31.92
C LYS A 78 1.94 3.07 31.10
N GLN A 79 1.60 1.83 30.75
CA GLN A 79 2.47 0.85 30.11
C GLN A 79 1.93 0.56 28.72
N SER A 80 2.84 0.39 27.77
CA SER A 80 2.54 0.07 26.38
C SER A 80 3.22 -1.24 26.01
N THR A 81 2.51 -2.08 25.27
CA THR A 81 3.06 -3.27 24.64
C THR A 81 3.42 -2.94 23.20
N LEU A 82 4.62 -3.33 22.81
CA LEU A 82 5.15 -3.18 21.46
C LEU A 82 5.38 -4.57 20.87
N GLY A 83 5.08 -4.71 19.58
CA GLY A 83 5.41 -5.93 18.83
C GLY A 83 5.75 -5.61 17.39
N ALA A 84 6.59 -6.44 16.79
CA ALA A 84 6.95 -6.35 15.38
C ALA A 84 7.21 -7.73 14.80
N GLY A 85 6.95 -7.88 13.51
CA GLY A 85 7.16 -9.11 12.76
C GLY A 85 7.58 -8.80 11.33
N THR A 86 8.28 -9.75 10.72
CA THR A 86 8.61 -9.71 9.29
C THR A 86 8.41 -11.09 8.71
N GLU A 87 7.95 -11.13 7.48
CA GLU A 87 7.74 -12.37 6.74
C GLU A 87 8.25 -12.19 5.30
N ILE A 88 8.87 -13.23 4.76
CA ILE A 88 9.17 -13.32 3.33
C ILE A 88 7.94 -13.97 2.69
N SER A 89 7.36 -13.31 1.71
CA SER A 89 6.23 -13.84 0.95
C SER A 89 6.68 -14.11 -0.48
N ALA A 90 6.02 -15.04 -1.15
CA ALA A 90 6.11 -15.24 -2.60
C ALA A 90 4.71 -15.20 -3.23
N GLU A 91 3.78 -14.52 -2.55
CA GLU A 91 2.39 -14.40 -2.95
C GLU A 91 2.26 -13.53 -4.21
N THR A 92 1.45 -13.99 -5.16
CA THR A 92 1.01 -13.18 -6.29
C THR A 92 -0.42 -12.75 -6.07
N ARG A 93 -0.68 -11.43 -6.08
CA ARG A 93 -2.03 -10.85 -5.97
C ARG A 93 -2.43 -10.16 -7.26
N HIS A 94 -3.69 -10.33 -7.61
CA HIS A 94 -4.32 -9.69 -8.76
C HIS A 94 -5.36 -8.70 -8.23
N MET A 95 -5.28 -7.46 -8.68
CA MET A 95 -6.20 -6.40 -8.30
C MET A 95 -6.75 -5.73 -9.56
N LYS A 96 -8.03 -5.43 -9.58
CA LYS A 96 -8.62 -4.62 -10.64
C LYS A 96 -8.19 -3.17 -10.45
N ILE A 97 -7.63 -2.56 -11.50
CA ILE A 97 -7.20 -1.16 -11.47
C ILE A 97 -7.92 -0.32 -12.53
N THR A 98 -8.39 0.85 -12.14
CA THR A 98 -8.85 1.90 -13.07
C THR A 98 -8.03 3.16 -12.84
N LEU A 99 -7.36 3.63 -13.88
CA LEU A 99 -6.60 4.87 -13.86
C LEU A 99 -7.52 6.06 -14.14
N ARG A 100 -7.49 7.11 -13.31
CA ARG A 100 -8.23 8.35 -13.54
C ARG A 100 -7.27 9.40 -14.13
N GLY A 101 -7.63 10.00 -15.27
CA GLY A 101 -6.75 10.92 -15.99
C GLY A 101 -5.55 10.20 -16.63
N ASP A 102 -4.67 10.97 -17.28
CA ASP A 102 -3.49 10.39 -17.92
C ASP A 102 -2.60 9.69 -16.90
N LYS A 103 -2.36 8.38 -17.11
CA LYS A 103 -1.54 7.51 -16.24
C LYS A 103 -1.89 7.55 -14.75
N GLY A 104 -3.12 7.87 -14.38
CA GLY A 104 -3.54 7.95 -12.97
C GLY A 104 -3.25 9.31 -12.31
N GLY A 105 -2.96 10.36 -13.08
CA GLY A 105 -2.75 11.73 -12.56
C GLY A 105 -3.96 12.32 -11.83
N GLY A 106 -5.15 11.76 -11.99
CA GLY A 106 -6.36 12.09 -11.23
C GLY A 106 -6.65 11.11 -10.07
N GLY A 107 -5.75 10.16 -9.79
CA GLY A 107 -5.95 9.06 -8.84
C GLY A 107 -6.19 7.71 -9.51
N ILE A 108 -6.44 6.70 -8.69
CA ILE A 108 -6.72 5.33 -9.14
C ILE A 108 -7.90 4.74 -8.37
N VAL A 109 -8.54 3.74 -8.95
CA VAL A 109 -9.48 2.87 -8.24
C VAL A 109 -8.88 1.47 -8.22
N LEU A 110 -8.68 0.91 -7.02
CA LEU A 110 -8.19 -0.45 -6.81
C LEU A 110 -9.30 -1.27 -6.17
N ASP A 111 -9.76 -2.34 -6.83
CA ASP A 111 -10.84 -3.22 -6.35
C ASP A 111 -12.08 -2.47 -5.84
N GLY A 112 -12.40 -1.33 -6.48
CA GLY A 112 -13.54 -0.48 -6.13
C GLY A 112 -13.25 0.60 -5.08
N VAL A 113 -12.06 0.63 -4.48
CA VAL A 113 -11.63 1.66 -3.53
C VAL A 113 -10.91 2.78 -4.27
N GLU A 114 -11.36 4.02 -4.06
CA GLU A 114 -10.76 5.19 -4.70
C GLU A 114 -9.55 5.71 -3.92
N PHE A 115 -8.41 5.83 -4.58
CA PHE A 115 -7.20 6.42 -4.04
C PHE A 115 -6.87 7.73 -4.74
N LYS A 116 -6.55 8.74 -3.94
CA LYS A 116 -6.15 10.06 -4.43
C LYS A 116 -4.66 10.06 -4.71
N VAL A 117 -4.26 10.76 -5.77
CA VAL A 117 -2.84 11.04 -6.02
C VAL A 117 -2.34 12.04 -4.98
N ARG A 118 -1.12 11.85 -4.46
CA ARG A 118 -0.45 12.87 -3.65
C ARG A 118 0.22 13.88 -4.57
N SER A 119 -0.48 14.97 -4.87
CA SER A 119 0.15 16.18 -5.38
C SER A 119 0.76 16.94 -4.21
N TRP A 120 2.08 17.14 -4.22
CA TRP A 120 2.67 18.21 -3.42
C TRP A 120 2.30 19.53 -4.11
N GLN A 121 1.44 20.34 -3.48
CA GLN A 121 1.33 21.77 -3.75
C GLN A 121 1.85 22.51 -2.52
#